data_AF-A0A2D8JFL8-F1
#
_entry.id   AF-A0A2D8JFL8-F1
#
_cell.length_a   1.000
_cell.length_b   1.000
_cell.length_c   1.000
_cell.angle_alpha   90.00
_cell.angle_beta   90.00
_cell.angle_gamma   90.00
#
_symmetry.space_group_name_H-M   'P 1'
#
loop_
_entity.id
_entity.type
_entity.pdbx_description
1 polymer ?
#
loop_
_entity_poly.entity_id
_entity_poly.type
_entity_poly.pdbx_seq_one_letter_code
_entity_poly.pdbx_strand_id
1 'polypeptide(L)' 'MWETRSVELSVELPSELADQAEELQAADPEFMSRVILYGLTRRSIYRHLRQKESSLPGTELDTAPPHS' A
#
# COMPACT_ATOMS: atom_id res chain seq x y z
N MET A 1 -20.83 9.46 -5.18
CA MET A 1 -20.81 8.02 -5.47
C MET A 1 -19.46 7.74 -6.10
N TRP A 2 -18.55 7.03 -5.41
CA TRP A 2 -17.23 6.74 -5.99
C TRP A 2 -17.39 5.75 -7.15
N GLU A 3 -16.74 6.02 -8.27
CA GLU A 3 -16.69 5.10 -9.41
C GLU A 3 -15.94 3.84 -9.00
N THR A 4 -16.54 2.66 -9.23
CA THR A 4 -15.92 1.36 -8.97
C THR A 4 -15.76 0.59 -10.27
N ARG A 5 -14.72 -0.24 -10.35
CA ARG A 5 -14.45 -1.10 -11.50
C ARG A 5 -14.05 -2.49 -11.02
N SER A 6 -14.56 -3.52 -11.68
CA SER A 6 -14.08 -4.88 -11.49
C SER A 6 -12.69 -5.05 -12.12
N VAL A 7 -11.86 -5.85 -11.47
CA VAL A 7 -10.53 -6.22 -11.96
C VAL A 7 -10.33 -7.71 -11.77
N GLU A 8 -9.66 -8.34 -12.72
CA GLU A 8 -9.18 -9.71 -12.60
C GLU A 8 -7.68 -9.67 -12.27
N LEU A 9 -7.27 -10.47 -11.28
CA LEU A 9 -5.90 -10.49 -10.78
C LEU A 9 -5.36 -11.92 -10.86
N SER A 10 -4.31 -12.12 -11.65
CA SER A 10 -3.51 -13.34 -11.65
C SER A 10 -2.20 -13.07 -10.91
N VAL A 11 -1.86 -13.95 -9.97
CA VAL A 11 -0.66 -13.82 -9.13
C VAL A 11 0.08 -15.15 -9.06
N GLU A 12 1.40 -15.07 -8.98
CA GLU A 12 2.25 -16.22 -8.65
C GLU A 12 2.59 -16.14 -7.16
N LEU A 13 2.22 -17.17 -6.41
CA LEU A 13 2.47 -17.29 -4.98
C LEU A 13 3.25 -18.58 -4.70
N PRO A 14 4.06 -18.62 -3.63
CA PRO A 14 4.54 -19.88 -3.08
C PRO A 14 3.38 -20.83 -2.81
N SER A 15 3.56 -22.14 -3.04
CA SER A 15 2.49 -23.13 -3.01
C SER A 15 1.63 -23.06 -1.74
N GLU A 16 2.25 -23.00 -0.56
CA GLU A 16 1.52 -22.93 0.71
C GLU A 16 0.62 -21.68 0.83
N LEU A 17 1.02 -20.56 0.21
CA LEU A 17 0.21 -19.34 0.21
C LEU A 17 -0.88 -19.38 -0.87
N ALA A 18 -0.61 -20.05 -2.00
CA ALA A 18 -1.63 -20.30 -3.02
C ALA A 18 -2.75 -21.18 -2.45
N ASP A 19 -2.40 -22.27 -1.76
CA ASP A 19 -3.37 -23.17 -1.13
C ASP A 19 -4.25 -22.43 -0.11
N GLN A 20 -3.64 -21.62 0.76
CA GLN A 20 -4.38 -20.78 1.71
C GLN A 20 -5.30 -19.76 1.01
N ALA A 21 -4.85 -19.17 -0.10
CA ALA A 21 -5.65 -18.22 -0.85
C ALA A 21 -6.85 -18.90 -1.51
N GLU A 22 -6.69 -20.09 -2.07
CA GLU A 22 -7.76 -20.89 -2.66
C GLU A 22 -8.78 -21.33 -1.62
N GLU A 23 -8.33 -21.86 -0.48
CA GLU A 23 -9.19 -22.24 0.64
C GLU A 23 -10.00 -21.04 1.15
N LEU A 24 -9.35 -19.90 1.32
CA LEU A 24 -9.98 -18.68 1.79
C LEU A 24 -10.97 -18.12 0.77
N GLN A 25 -10.64 -18.17 -0.52
CA GLN A 25 -11.55 -17.73 -1.59
C GLN A 25 -12.79 -18.62 -1.66
N ALA A 26 -12.65 -19.93 -1.43
CA ALA A 26 -13.78 -20.86 -1.42
C ALA A 26 -14.65 -20.69 -0.16
N ALA A 27 -14.04 -20.45 1.00
CA ALA A 27 -14.74 -20.36 2.28
C ALA A 27 -15.33 -18.96 2.56
N ASP A 28 -14.61 -17.88 2.22
CA ASP A 28 -15.00 -16.48 2.48
C ASP A 28 -14.45 -15.50 1.41
N PRO A 29 -15.15 -15.39 0.25
CA PRO A 29 -14.78 -14.46 -0.82
C PRO A 29 -14.77 -12.97 -0.41
N GLU A 30 -15.63 -12.59 0.54
CA GLU A 30 -15.75 -11.21 1.00
C GLU A 30 -14.53 -10.82 1.85
N PHE A 31 -14.04 -11.74 2.67
CA PHE A 31 -12.80 -11.55 3.39
C PHE A 31 -11.59 -11.42 2.44
N MET A 32 -11.49 -12.27 1.41
CA MET A 32 -10.45 -12.13 0.38
C MET A 32 -10.47 -10.72 -0.26
N SER A 33 -11.67 -10.23 -0.60
CA SER A 33 -11.85 -8.87 -1.13
C SER A 33 -11.37 -7.79 -0.17
N ARG A 34 -11.63 -7.94 1.13
CA ARG A 34 -11.17 -7.03 2.20
C ARG A 34 -9.65 -7.05 2.34
N VAL A 35 -9.01 -8.23 2.26
CA VAL A 35 -7.55 -8.38 2.31
C VAL A 35 -6.90 -7.65 1.12
N ILE A 36 -7.43 -7.85 -0.09
CA ILE A 36 -6.94 -7.18 -1.30
C ILE A 36 -7.09 -5.65 -1.16
N LEU A 37 -8.27 -5.17 -0.77
CA LEU A 37 -8.53 -3.74 -0.57
C LEU A 37 -7.57 -3.14 0.47
N TYR A 38 -7.38 -3.83 1.60
CA TYR A 38 -6.46 -3.40 2.65
C TYR A 38 -5.02 -3.31 2.11
N GLY A 39 -4.53 -4.37 1.45
CA GLY A 39 -3.18 -4.43 0.90
C GLY A 39 -2.90 -3.31 -0.11
N LEU A 40 -3.83 -3.08 -1.04
CA LEU A 40 -3.72 -2.02 -2.04
C LEU A 40 -3.78 -0.62 -1.42
N THR A 41 -4.69 -0.40 -0.47
CA THR A 41 -4.83 0.89 0.23
C THR A 41 -3.57 1.20 1.04
N ARG A 42 -3.06 0.20 1.80
CA ARG A 42 -1.82 0.33 2.56
C ARG A 42 -0.66 0.68 1.64
N ARG A 43 -0.47 -0.05 0.54
CA ARG A 43 0.58 0.24 -0.45
C ARG A 43 0.48 1.66 -1.00
N SER A 44 -0.73 2.11 -1.32
CA SER A 44 -0.98 3.47 -1.85
C SER A 44 -0.59 4.56 -0.85
N ILE A 45 -1.03 4.42 0.42
CA ILE A 45 -0.69 5.37 1.48
C ILE A 45 0.82 5.43 1.71
N TYR A 46 1.48 4.28 1.86
CA TYR A 46 2.94 4.25 2.10
C TYR A 46 3.73 4.84 0.93
N ARG A 47 3.29 4.58 -0.32
CA ARG A 47 3.89 5.20 -1.50
C ARG A 47 3.76 6.72 -1.47
N HIS A 48 2.58 7.24 -1.13
CA HIS A 48 2.32 8.68 -1.06
C HIS A 48 3.14 9.36 0.04
N LEU A 49 3.23 8.72 1.22
CA LEU A 49 4.04 9.21 2.33
C LEU A 49 5.53 9.26 1.96
N ARG A 50 6.07 8.20 1.35
CA ARG A 50 7.47 8.20 0.88
C ARG A 50 7.74 9.26 -0.18
N GLN A 51 6.83 9.45 -1.13
CA GLN A 51 6.99 10.48 -2.16
C GLN A 51 7.01 11.89 -1.55
N LYS A 52 6.18 12.15 -0.54
CA LYS A 52 6.20 13.43 0.20
C LYS A 52 7.51 13.64 0.96
N GLU A 53 8.03 12.61 1.62
CA GLU A 53 9.31 12.66 2.33
C GLU A 53 10.48 12.95 1.37
N SER A 54 10.49 12.33 0.19
CA SER A 54 11.48 12.60 -0.86
C SER A 54 11.30 13.95 -1.58
N SER A 55 10.17 14.62 -1.39
CA SER A 55 9.86 15.93 -1.97
C SER A 55 10.01 17.08 -0.98
N LEU A 56 10.39 16.82 0.27
CA LEU A 56 10.83 17.85 1.20
C LEU A 56 12.18 18.37 0.70
N PRO A 57 12.29 19.67 0.32
CA PRO A 57 13.61 20.23 0.06
C PRO A 57 14.41 20.08 1.35
N GLY A 58 15.63 19.57 1.23
CA GLY A 58 16.56 19.48 2.34
C GLY A 58 16.49 20.77 3.12
N THR A 59 16.07 20.68 4.38
CA THR A 59 16.13 21.81 5.29
C THR A 59 17.61 22.06 5.51
N GLU A 60 18.22 22.85 4.62
CA GLU A 60 19.44 23.57 4.92
C GLU A 60 19.08 24.46 6.12
N LEU A 61 19.30 23.91 7.31
CA LEU A 61 19.40 24.65 8.54
C LEU A 61 20.60 25.58 8.34
N ASP A 62 20.29 26.76 7.82
CA ASP A 62 21.20 27.90 7.74
C ASP A 62 21.62 28.23 9.17
N THR A 63 22.76 27.68 9.59
CA THR A 63 23.42 27.98 10.84
C THR A 63 24.02 29.39 10.75
N ALA A 64 23.19 30.42 10.96
CA ALA A 64 23.68 31.76 11.18
C ALA A 64 24.19 31.91 12.64
N PRO A 65 25.41 32.42 12.87
CA PRO A 65 26.01 32.49 14.21
C PRO A 65 25.39 33.63 15.05
N PRO A 66 25.47 33.57 16.39
CA PRO A 66 24.95 34.63 17.26
C PRO A 66 25.85 35.86 17.14
N HIS A 67 25.27 36.99 16.72
CA HIS A 67 25.93 38.29 16.82
C HIS A 67 26.07 38.70 18.30
N SER A 68 27.28 39.17 18.63
CA SER A 68 27.77 39.62 19.93
C SER A 68 27.09 40.88 20.46
#